data_AF-A0A4Q6CKG4-F1
#
_entry.id   AF-A0A4Q6CKG4-F1
#
_cell.length_a   1.000
_cell.length_b   1.000
_cell.length_c   1.000
_cell.angle_alpha   90.00
_cell.angle_beta   90.00
_cell.angle_gamma   90.00
#
_symmetry.space_group_name_H-M   'P 1'
#
loop_
_entity.id
_entity.type
_entity.pdbx_description
1 polymer ?
#
loop_
_entity_poly.entity_id
_entity_poly.type
_entity_poly.pdbx_seq_one_letter_code
_entity_poly.pdbx_strand_id
1 'polypeptide(L)'
;MRHICVVGALLCLATAGCKTDFKESAGKRAEEATVNSSELGANVEVRVVPAEEPEKYFVYFGWPKIEAGKKLRIRTDRQLTLANQNQVSFSHKADHDQNLTYYFEILGEANRVERSFSKLVSIPRDLVVREGSNSLNQDQKIKIQRLFLSSTPLVTNGFNIEIVADEIRSEDGLVETFQEDSKASFDQPGKGGGQLLIKARVGVGSLTIHMRGQQGGDGSRGLELPRASTGADAVKGGEYACSAATASTPMCYCKSFGPNAQSGAAGGVGTHGSPAGRGGATGYLRLEIVDGQELGLIVKKLPGLPGAPGEGGPGQLGGFGGKGRGRSRSDCRGADGETGQPGPIGPVGQASSVGDEEQACVYIASEARNECL
;
A
#
# COMPACT_ATOMS: atom_id res chain seq x y z
N MET A 1 -13.67 -49.87 13.09
CA MET A 1 -13.83 -49.75 14.56
C MET A 1 -12.46 -49.72 15.21
N ARG A 2 -11.90 -48.52 15.41
CA ARG A 2 -10.75 -48.27 16.30
C ARG A 2 -11.03 -46.95 16.98
N HIS A 3 -11.33 -47.02 18.28
CA HIS A 3 -11.49 -45.85 19.14
C HIS A 3 -10.12 -45.22 19.36
N ILE A 4 -9.95 -43.99 18.90
CA ILE A 4 -8.85 -43.13 19.32
C ILE A 4 -9.46 -42.15 20.31
N CYS A 5 -9.16 -42.38 21.60
CA CYS A 5 -9.35 -41.40 22.66
C CYS A 5 -8.35 -40.26 22.41
N VAL A 6 -8.86 -39.11 21.96
CA VAL A 6 -8.11 -37.85 22.01
C VAL A 6 -8.31 -37.28 23.41
N VAL A 7 -7.25 -37.34 24.20
CA VAL A 7 -7.15 -36.67 25.50
C VAL A 7 -7.21 -35.17 25.25
N GLY A 8 -8.31 -34.54 25.68
CA GLY A 8 -8.48 -33.11 25.63
C GLY A 8 -7.49 -32.42 26.56
N ALA A 9 -6.52 -31.72 25.96
CA ALA A 9 -5.79 -30.68 26.65
C ALA A 9 -6.73 -29.46 26.74
N LEU A 10 -7.28 -29.24 27.94
CA LEU A 10 -7.87 -27.96 28.31
C LEU A 10 -6.72 -26.94 28.35
N LEU A 11 -6.52 -26.22 27.24
CA LEU A 11 -5.66 -25.06 27.19
C LEU A 11 -6.41 -23.93 27.94
N CYS A 12 -5.99 -23.67 29.17
CA CYS A 12 -6.41 -22.48 29.92
C CYS A 12 -5.89 -21.24 29.19
N LEU A 13 -6.72 -20.66 28.32
CA LEU A 13 -6.55 -19.32 27.78
C LEU A 13 -6.40 -18.33 28.95
N ALA A 14 -5.20 -17.76 29.07
CA ALA A 14 -4.81 -16.82 30.12
C ALA A 14 -5.49 -15.43 30.01
N THR A 15 -6.62 -15.32 29.32
CA THR A 15 -7.41 -14.08 29.25
C THR A 15 -8.53 -14.03 30.29
N ALA A 16 -8.94 -15.18 30.86
CA ALA A 16 -9.97 -15.23 31.90
C ALA A 16 -9.45 -14.81 33.30
N GLY A 17 -8.14 -14.94 33.56
CA GLY A 17 -7.55 -14.70 34.89
C GLY A 17 -7.46 -13.21 35.28
N CYS A 18 -7.21 -12.29 34.35
CA CYS A 18 -7.06 -10.88 34.73
C CYS A 18 -8.35 -10.20 35.21
N LYS A 19 -9.53 -10.64 34.77
CA LYS A 19 -10.82 -10.06 35.20
C LYS A 19 -11.19 -10.44 36.63
N THR A 20 -10.86 -11.66 37.05
CA THR A 20 -11.10 -12.14 38.42
C THR A 20 -10.08 -11.56 39.38
N ASP A 21 -8.80 -11.52 38.98
CA ASP A 21 -7.71 -11.14 39.87
C ASP A 21 -7.78 -9.68 40.31
N PHE A 22 -8.27 -8.76 39.49
CA PHE A 22 -8.43 -7.37 39.95
C PHE A 22 -9.62 -7.19 40.89
N LYS A 23 -10.79 -7.80 40.59
CA LYS A 23 -11.92 -7.80 41.53
C LYS A 23 -11.51 -8.40 42.87
N GLU A 24 -10.69 -9.44 42.84
CA GLU A 24 -10.22 -10.13 44.02
C GLU A 24 -9.10 -9.36 44.76
N SER A 25 -8.14 -8.76 44.05
CA SER A 25 -7.06 -7.97 44.67
C SER A 25 -7.54 -6.62 45.22
N ALA A 26 -8.46 -5.96 44.50
CA ALA A 26 -9.08 -4.73 44.98
C ALA A 26 -10.05 -5.03 46.14
N GLY A 27 -10.75 -6.17 46.09
CA GLY A 27 -11.59 -6.65 47.18
C GLY A 27 -10.81 -6.93 48.46
N LYS A 28 -9.70 -7.67 48.36
CA LYS A 28 -8.88 -8.06 49.53
C LYS A 28 -8.25 -6.88 50.27
N ARG A 29 -7.92 -5.78 49.58
CA ARG A 29 -7.32 -4.59 50.22
C ARG A 29 -8.36 -3.58 50.72
N ALA A 30 -9.57 -3.59 50.15
CA ALA A 30 -10.65 -2.68 50.53
C ALA A 30 -11.45 -3.14 51.77
N GLU A 31 -11.24 -4.36 52.26
CA GLU A 31 -12.00 -4.89 53.40
C GLU A 31 -11.56 -4.41 54.78
N GLU A 32 -10.33 -3.90 54.96
CA GLU A 32 -9.78 -3.64 56.30
C GLU A 32 -9.65 -2.16 56.71
N ALA A 33 -9.78 -1.19 55.81
CA ALA A 33 -9.65 0.23 56.15
C ALA A 33 -10.83 1.08 55.63
N THR A 34 -11.57 1.68 56.55
CA THR A 34 -12.50 2.79 56.23
C THR A 34 -11.69 4.07 56.13
N VAL A 35 -11.83 4.81 55.04
CA VAL A 35 -11.12 6.08 54.83
C VAL A 35 -12.04 7.27 55.00
N ASN A 36 -11.52 8.36 55.56
CA ASN A 36 -12.24 9.61 55.60
C ASN A 36 -12.46 10.15 54.18
N SER A 37 -13.58 10.84 53.99
CA SER A 37 -13.90 11.60 52.79
C SER A 37 -12.73 12.45 52.28
N SER A 38 -11.87 12.95 53.17
CA SER A 38 -10.71 13.75 52.81
C SER A 38 -9.56 13.01 52.14
N GLU A 39 -9.46 11.70 52.37
CA GLU A 39 -8.35 10.85 51.93
C GLU A 39 -8.75 9.97 50.73
N LEU A 40 -10.04 9.85 50.43
CA LEU A 40 -10.55 8.97 49.38
C LEU A 40 -9.86 9.21 48.03
N GLY A 41 -9.66 10.48 47.63
CA GLY A 41 -9.07 10.79 46.32
C GLY A 41 -7.63 10.30 46.13
N ALA A 42 -6.86 10.18 47.22
CA ALA A 42 -5.52 9.61 47.19
C ALA A 42 -5.55 8.07 47.10
N ASN A 43 -6.63 7.45 47.59
CA ASN A 43 -6.80 6.00 47.66
C ASN A 43 -7.61 5.41 46.50
N VAL A 44 -8.10 6.23 45.55
CA VAL A 44 -8.69 5.73 44.31
C VAL A 44 -7.60 5.19 43.39
N GLU A 45 -7.57 3.88 43.21
CA GLU A 45 -6.76 3.19 42.22
C GLU A 45 -7.50 3.13 40.88
N VAL A 46 -6.76 3.32 39.79
CA VAL A 46 -7.28 3.25 38.42
C VAL A 46 -6.48 2.24 37.63
N ARG A 47 -7.17 1.34 36.92
CA ARG A 47 -6.55 0.43 35.94
C ARG A 47 -7.31 0.48 34.63
N VAL A 48 -6.57 0.50 33.53
CA VAL A 48 -7.11 0.40 32.17
C VAL A 48 -6.73 -0.97 31.65
N VAL A 49 -7.73 -1.78 31.31
CA VAL A 49 -7.54 -3.15 30.84
C VAL A 49 -8.15 -3.29 29.46
N PRO A 50 -7.43 -3.83 28.47
CA PRO A 50 -8.01 -4.11 27.16
C PRO A 50 -9.25 -5.01 27.26
N ALA A 51 -10.32 -4.70 26.55
CA ALA A 51 -11.44 -5.61 26.37
C ALA A 51 -11.13 -6.62 25.25
N GLU A 52 -11.87 -7.72 25.13
CA GLU A 52 -11.70 -8.65 24.00
C GLU A 52 -11.99 -7.98 22.66
N GLU A 53 -12.99 -7.10 22.64
CA GLU A 53 -13.34 -6.31 21.46
C GLU A 53 -12.23 -5.30 21.10
N PRO A 54 -11.98 -5.11 19.79
CA PRO A 54 -11.04 -4.11 19.33
C PRO A 54 -11.51 -2.70 19.71
N GLU A 55 -10.57 -1.80 19.97
CA GLU A 55 -10.83 -0.39 20.28
C GLU A 55 -11.68 -0.17 21.54
N LYS A 56 -11.83 -1.20 22.38
CA LYS A 56 -12.58 -1.13 23.64
C LYS A 56 -11.69 -1.49 24.82
N TYR A 57 -11.90 -0.77 25.90
CA TYR A 57 -11.17 -0.92 27.16
C TYR A 57 -12.13 -0.90 28.32
N PHE A 58 -11.79 -1.59 29.40
CA PHE A 58 -12.44 -1.42 30.69
C PHE A 58 -11.57 -0.53 31.57
N VAL A 59 -12.17 0.54 32.08
CA VAL A 59 -11.59 1.37 33.13
C VAL A 59 -12.14 0.89 34.45
N TYR A 60 -11.26 0.35 35.28
CA TYR A 60 -11.58 -0.12 36.62
C TYR A 60 -11.10 0.89 37.66
N PHE A 61 -12.01 1.22 38.56
CA PHE A 61 -11.75 2.02 39.74
C PHE A 61 -11.95 1.16 40.97
N GLY A 62 -11.00 1.22 41.90
CA GLY A 62 -11.09 0.61 43.22
C GLY A 62 -10.80 1.65 44.30
N TRP A 63 -11.52 1.58 45.42
CA TRP A 63 -11.31 2.45 46.57
C TRP A 63 -11.71 1.75 47.89
N PRO A 64 -11.17 2.15 49.05
CA PRO A 64 -11.57 1.58 50.34
C PRO A 64 -13.01 1.97 50.73
N LYS A 65 -13.60 1.31 51.74
CA LYS A 65 -14.94 1.68 52.21
C LYS A 65 -14.99 3.15 52.65
N ILE A 66 -16.05 3.85 52.26
CA ILE A 66 -16.31 5.24 52.67
C ILE A 66 -17.05 5.26 54.01
N GLU A 67 -16.91 6.37 54.75
CA GLU A 67 -17.58 6.58 56.04
C GLU A 67 -19.10 6.30 55.96
N ALA A 68 -19.66 5.80 57.08
CA ALA A 68 -21.09 5.50 57.17
C ALA A 68 -21.94 6.75 56.87
N GLY A 69 -23.06 6.55 56.16
CA GLY A 69 -23.97 7.64 55.78
C GLY A 69 -23.51 8.46 54.57
N LYS A 70 -22.33 8.16 54.00
CA LYS A 70 -21.84 8.77 52.76
C LYS A 70 -22.21 7.94 51.52
N LYS A 71 -22.27 8.61 50.38
CA LYS A 71 -22.40 7.97 49.05
C LYS A 71 -21.38 8.56 48.11
N LEU A 72 -20.93 7.78 47.13
CA LEU A 72 -20.01 8.23 46.11
C LEU A 72 -20.75 8.38 44.78
N ARG A 73 -20.82 9.59 44.24
CA ARG A 73 -21.35 9.86 42.91
C ARG A 73 -20.18 9.99 41.93
N ILE A 74 -20.17 9.14 40.93
CA ILE A 74 -19.14 9.10 39.89
C ILE A 74 -19.77 9.61 38.60
N ARG A 75 -19.21 10.66 38.03
CA ARG A 75 -19.72 11.31 36.83
C ARG A 75 -18.65 11.40 35.75
N THR A 76 -19.05 11.06 34.53
CA THR A 76 -18.38 11.46 33.29
C THR A 76 -19.33 12.35 32.49
N ASP A 77 -18.91 12.86 31.34
CA ASP A 77 -19.79 13.66 30.47
C ASP A 77 -20.98 12.86 29.92
N ARG A 78 -20.89 11.52 29.93
CA ARG A 78 -21.90 10.62 29.35
C ARG A 78 -22.58 9.72 30.37
N GLN A 79 -22.06 9.59 31.58
CA GLN A 79 -22.54 8.63 32.57
C GLN A 79 -22.57 9.22 33.98
N LEU A 80 -23.59 8.83 34.73
CA LEU A 80 -23.71 9.09 36.15
C LEU A 80 -23.94 7.77 36.87
N THR A 81 -23.08 7.44 37.83
CA THR A 81 -23.22 6.25 38.66
C THR A 81 -23.20 6.65 40.12
N LEU A 82 -24.08 6.05 40.92
CA LEU A 82 -24.11 6.24 42.36
C LEU A 82 -23.70 4.95 43.05
N ALA A 83 -22.59 4.99 43.77
CA ALA A 83 -22.08 3.90 44.59
C ALA A 83 -22.47 4.14 46.05
N ASN A 84 -22.98 3.10 46.71
CA ASN A 84 -23.27 3.13 48.13
C ASN A 84 -21.99 2.91 48.97
N GLN A 85 -22.09 3.05 50.30
CA GLN A 85 -20.95 2.93 51.21
C GLN A 85 -20.23 1.56 51.18
N ASN A 86 -20.93 0.50 50.76
CA ASN A 86 -20.38 -0.86 50.70
C ASN A 86 -19.75 -1.17 49.33
N GLN A 87 -20.01 -0.35 48.32
CA GLN A 87 -19.46 -0.53 46.99
C GLN A 87 -18.06 0.11 46.94
N VAL A 88 -17.06 -0.75 46.71
CA VAL A 88 -15.64 -0.40 46.71
C VAL A 88 -15.01 -0.39 45.31
N SER A 89 -15.84 -0.59 44.27
CA SER A 89 -15.36 -0.59 42.89
C SER A 89 -16.42 -0.13 41.89
N PHE A 90 -15.93 0.35 40.75
CA PHE A 90 -16.73 0.72 39.59
C PHE A 90 -15.95 0.39 38.32
N SER A 91 -16.65 -0.03 37.27
CA SER A 91 -16.06 -0.27 35.96
C SER A 91 -16.88 0.38 34.86
N HIS A 92 -16.19 0.96 33.89
CA HIS A 92 -16.79 1.59 32.72
C HIS A 92 -16.08 1.11 31.46
N LYS A 93 -16.84 0.73 30.43
CA LYS A 93 -16.29 0.39 29.12
C LYS A 93 -16.11 1.66 28.30
N ALA A 94 -14.91 1.91 27.83
CA ALA A 94 -14.52 3.09 27.08
C ALA A 94 -13.99 2.71 25.68
N ASP A 95 -14.16 3.61 24.73
CA ASP A 95 -13.47 3.57 23.44
C ASP A 95 -11.97 3.85 23.62
N HIS A 96 -11.13 3.38 22.69
CA HIS A 96 -9.69 3.65 22.66
C HIS A 96 -9.37 5.14 22.39
N ASP A 97 -8.09 5.51 22.51
CA ASP A 97 -7.53 6.80 22.06
C ASP A 97 -8.27 8.05 22.57
N GLN A 98 -8.65 8.03 23.84
CA GLN A 98 -9.32 9.16 24.48
C GLN A 98 -8.80 9.41 25.88
N ASN A 99 -8.89 10.67 26.30
CA ASN A 99 -8.64 11.07 27.67
C ASN A 99 -9.99 11.33 28.35
N LEU A 100 -10.29 10.55 29.39
CA LEU A 100 -11.54 10.64 30.13
C LEU A 100 -11.30 11.23 31.51
N THR A 101 -12.06 12.28 31.84
CA THR A 101 -12.07 12.84 33.20
C THR A 101 -13.25 12.28 33.97
N TYR A 102 -12.95 11.63 35.09
CA TYR A 102 -13.95 11.10 36.02
C TYR A 102 -14.03 12.02 37.23
N TYR A 103 -15.22 12.52 37.52
CA TYR A 103 -15.51 13.32 38.70
C TYR A 103 -16.09 12.43 39.79
N PHE A 104 -15.48 12.49 40.97
CA PHE A 104 -15.90 11.77 42.16
C PHE A 104 -16.42 12.79 43.16
N GLU A 105 -17.68 12.65 43.54
CA GLU A 105 -18.37 13.54 44.46
C GLU A 105 -18.87 12.74 45.64
N ILE A 106 -18.40 13.08 46.83
CA ILE A 106 -18.80 12.47 48.09
C ILE A 106 -20.03 13.21 48.58
N LEU A 107 -21.12 12.49 48.72
CA LEU A 107 -22.42 13.01 49.14
C LEU A 107 -22.66 12.66 50.61
N GLY A 108 -23.12 13.64 51.39
CA GLY A 108 -23.63 13.43 52.74
C GLY A 108 -25.06 12.86 52.76
N GLU A 109 -25.62 12.69 53.96
CA GLU A 109 -26.97 12.12 54.17
C GLU A 109 -28.08 12.89 53.45
N ALA A 110 -27.95 14.23 53.37
CA ALA A 110 -28.87 15.10 52.65
C ALA A 110 -28.62 15.16 51.12
N ASN A 111 -27.81 14.26 50.57
CA ASN A 111 -27.33 14.23 49.18
C ASN A 111 -26.65 15.54 48.71
N ARG A 112 -26.12 16.34 49.64
CA ARG A 112 -25.28 17.51 49.33
C ARG A 112 -23.86 17.06 49.07
N VAL A 113 -23.21 17.65 48.06
CA VAL A 113 -21.79 17.41 47.76
C VAL A 113 -20.96 18.03 48.88
N GLU A 114 -20.25 17.20 49.63
CA GLU A 114 -19.35 17.65 50.69
C GLU A 114 -17.92 17.81 50.19
N ARG A 115 -17.54 16.95 49.24
CA ARG A 115 -16.22 16.99 48.61
C ARG A 115 -16.29 16.48 47.19
N SER A 116 -15.42 17.01 46.34
CA SER A 116 -15.22 16.50 44.99
C SER A 116 -13.74 16.44 44.63
N PHE A 117 -13.40 15.51 43.74
CA PHE A 117 -12.10 15.43 43.09
C PHE A 117 -12.27 14.82 41.70
N SER A 118 -11.21 14.83 40.90
CA SER A 118 -11.23 14.21 39.58
C SER A 118 -10.00 13.34 39.33
N LYS A 119 -10.15 12.38 38.41
CA LYS A 119 -9.06 11.56 37.87
C LYS A 119 -9.11 11.63 36.35
N LEU A 120 -7.99 12.00 35.75
CA LEU A 120 -7.78 11.92 34.31
C LEU A 120 -7.25 10.53 33.97
N VAL A 121 -7.89 9.84 33.05
CA VAL A 121 -7.52 8.49 32.60
C VAL A 121 -7.27 8.54 31.10
N SER A 122 -6.06 8.19 30.68
CA SER A 122 -5.71 8.06 29.27
C SER A 122 -5.98 6.63 28.80
N ILE A 123 -6.85 6.47 27.81
CA ILE A 123 -7.14 5.19 27.19
C ILE A 123 -6.18 5.00 26.01
N PRO A 124 -5.38 3.92 25.98
CA PRO A 124 -4.45 3.67 24.90
C PRO A 124 -5.15 3.55 23.54
N ARG A 125 -4.38 3.79 22.47
CA ARG A 125 -4.85 3.66 21.10
C ARG A 125 -4.62 2.24 20.58
N ASP A 126 -5.64 1.68 19.94
CA ASP A 126 -5.52 0.50 19.07
C ASP A 126 -5.44 0.91 17.60
N LEU A 127 -4.86 0.05 16.76
CA LEU A 127 -5.01 0.11 15.31
C LEU A 127 -5.74 -1.13 14.83
N VAL A 128 -6.86 -0.93 14.14
CA VAL A 128 -7.60 -2.00 13.45
C VAL A 128 -7.48 -1.77 11.96
N VAL A 129 -6.92 -2.74 11.26
CA VAL A 129 -6.81 -2.68 9.80
C VAL A 129 -8.17 -3.01 9.19
N ARG A 130 -8.76 -2.04 8.52
CA ARG A 130 -10.08 -2.10 7.88
C ARG A 130 -10.01 -1.48 6.49
N GLU A 131 -10.99 -1.80 5.65
CA GLU A 131 -11.14 -1.16 4.34
C GLU A 131 -11.19 0.36 4.48
N GLY A 132 -10.41 1.08 3.66
CA GLY A 132 -10.29 2.54 3.70
C GLY A 132 -9.27 3.08 4.69
N SER A 133 -8.79 2.28 5.65
CA SER A 133 -7.72 2.65 6.60
C SER A 133 -6.53 1.68 6.57
N ASN A 134 -6.44 0.87 5.53
CA ASN A 134 -5.45 -0.21 5.41
C ASN A 134 -4.20 0.19 4.62
N SER A 135 -4.13 1.41 4.09
CA SER A 135 -2.97 1.89 3.33
C SER A 135 -2.20 2.96 4.09
N LEU A 136 -0.88 2.77 4.19
CA LEU A 136 0.07 3.73 4.75
C LEU A 136 0.80 4.41 3.59
N ASN A 137 0.68 5.74 3.48
CA ASN A 137 1.11 6.50 2.29
C ASN A 137 2.25 7.48 2.57
N GLN A 138 2.95 7.31 3.69
CA GLN A 138 4.12 8.10 4.06
C GLN A 138 4.94 7.33 5.09
N ASP A 139 6.23 7.66 5.18
CA ASP A 139 7.11 7.19 6.24
C ASP A 139 6.53 7.59 7.60
N GLN A 140 6.39 6.62 8.51
CA GLN A 140 5.82 6.91 9.82
C GLN A 140 6.16 5.87 10.88
N LYS A 141 6.13 6.34 12.13
CA LYS A 141 6.21 5.53 13.34
C LYS A 141 4.85 5.48 14.03
N ILE A 142 4.29 4.29 14.15
CA ILE A 142 3.00 4.02 14.76
C ILE A 142 3.24 3.40 16.14
N LYS A 143 2.85 4.11 17.21
CA LYS A 143 2.85 3.59 18.58
C LYS A 143 1.42 3.34 19.02
N ILE A 144 1.10 2.10 19.35
CA ILE A 144 -0.25 1.64 19.70
C ILE A 144 -0.15 0.61 20.83
N GLN A 145 -1.27 0.35 21.49
CA GLN A 145 -1.38 -0.73 22.45
C GLN A 145 -1.58 -2.06 21.71
N ARG A 146 -2.59 -2.13 20.83
CA ARG A 146 -2.90 -3.36 20.10
C ARG A 146 -3.03 -3.12 18.61
N LEU A 147 -2.46 -4.03 17.82
CA LEU A 147 -2.65 -4.11 16.39
C LEU A 147 -3.58 -5.29 16.08
N PHE A 148 -4.69 -5.02 15.41
CA PHE A 148 -5.63 -6.02 14.92
C PHE A 148 -5.51 -6.14 13.41
N LEU A 149 -5.12 -7.33 12.95
CA LEU A 149 -5.02 -7.71 11.55
C LEU A 149 -6.04 -8.82 11.27
N SER A 150 -6.74 -8.69 10.15
CA SER A 150 -7.73 -9.66 9.65
C SER A 150 -7.51 -9.86 8.15
N SER A 151 -8.52 -10.32 7.41
CA SER A 151 -8.43 -10.53 5.96
C SER A 151 -8.14 -9.27 5.14
N THR A 152 -8.28 -8.06 5.71
CA THR A 152 -7.93 -6.82 5.00
C THR A 152 -6.41 -6.58 5.08
N PRO A 153 -5.70 -6.50 3.93
CA PRO A 153 -4.25 -6.34 3.93
C PRO A 153 -3.82 -4.94 4.39
N LEU A 154 -2.85 -4.86 5.30
CA LEU A 154 -2.13 -3.62 5.60
C LEU A 154 -1.08 -3.37 4.52
N VAL A 155 -1.26 -2.32 3.72
CA VAL A 155 -0.40 -1.97 2.59
C VAL A 155 0.53 -0.82 2.96
N THR A 156 1.85 -1.00 2.85
CA THR A 156 2.83 0.06 3.20
C THR A 156 3.27 0.92 2.01
N ASN A 157 2.92 0.56 0.78
CA ASN A 157 3.24 1.28 -0.46
C ASN A 157 4.73 1.63 -0.66
N GLY A 158 5.63 0.79 -0.13
CA GLY A 158 7.07 1.00 -0.21
C GLY A 158 7.64 2.06 0.74
N PHE A 159 6.84 2.58 1.68
CA PHE A 159 7.30 3.52 2.71
C PHE A 159 7.99 2.82 3.88
N ASN A 160 8.78 3.59 4.63
CA ASN A 160 9.45 3.13 5.84
C ASN A 160 8.48 3.21 7.04
N ILE A 161 8.03 2.05 7.52
CA ILE A 161 7.03 1.92 8.57
C ILE A 161 7.66 1.27 9.81
N GLU A 162 7.53 1.94 10.95
CA GLU A 162 7.82 1.35 12.25
C GLU A 162 6.53 1.20 13.07
N ILE A 163 6.15 -0.04 13.39
CA ILE A 163 5.02 -0.34 14.27
C ILE A 163 5.56 -0.80 15.61
N VAL A 164 5.20 -0.10 16.68
CA VAL A 164 5.47 -0.50 18.06
C VAL A 164 4.14 -0.73 18.75
N ALA A 165 3.86 -2.00 19.07
CA ALA A 165 2.65 -2.44 19.75
C ALA A 165 3.00 -3.15 21.06
N ASP A 166 2.05 -3.22 21.98
CA ASP A 166 2.15 -4.16 23.10
C ASP A 166 1.68 -5.55 22.66
N GLU A 167 0.61 -5.62 21.86
CA GLU A 167 0.03 -6.88 21.38
C GLU A 167 -0.29 -6.81 19.88
N ILE A 168 0.00 -7.89 19.15
CA ILE A 168 -0.47 -8.13 17.79
C ILE A 168 -1.47 -9.29 17.83
N ARG A 169 -2.68 -9.05 17.32
CA ARG A 169 -3.71 -10.07 17.12
C ARG A 169 -3.99 -10.20 15.64
N SER A 170 -3.76 -11.40 15.09
CA SER A 170 -3.85 -11.63 13.66
C SER A 170 -4.76 -12.81 13.35
N GLU A 171 -5.91 -12.54 12.73
CA GLU A 171 -6.86 -13.57 12.26
C GLU A 171 -6.68 -13.72 10.74
N ASP A 172 -5.63 -14.45 10.34
CA ASP A 172 -5.16 -14.53 8.95
C ASP A 172 -4.79 -13.17 8.35
N GLY A 173 -4.15 -12.36 9.19
CA GLY A 173 -3.65 -11.03 8.83
C GLY A 173 -2.65 -11.08 7.69
N LEU A 174 -2.79 -10.12 6.77
CA LEU A 174 -1.84 -9.88 5.69
C LEU A 174 -1.23 -8.48 5.82
N VAL A 175 0.10 -8.42 5.76
CA VAL A 175 0.85 -7.17 5.56
C VAL A 175 1.58 -7.26 4.24
N GLU A 176 1.44 -6.28 3.37
CA GLU A 176 2.15 -6.25 2.09
C GLU A 176 2.76 -4.87 1.80
N THR A 177 3.92 -4.85 1.18
CA THR A 177 4.57 -3.58 0.81
C THR A 177 3.99 -2.98 -0.47
N PHE A 178 3.61 -3.82 -1.42
CA PHE A 178 2.82 -3.46 -2.59
C PHE A 178 1.79 -4.56 -2.89
N GLN A 179 0.67 -4.16 -3.47
CA GLN A 179 -0.30 -5.08 -4.06
C GLN A 179 0.34 -5.89 -5.19
N GLU A 180 -0.19 -7.09 -5.46
CA GLU A 180 0.37 -8.04 -6.42
C GLU A 180 0.54 -7.49 -7.84
N ASP A 181 -0.42 -6.69 -8.28
CA ASP A 181 -0.50 -6.06 -9.60
C ASP A 181 0.10 -4.65 -9.65
N SER A 182 0.74 -4.18 -8.57
CA SER A 182 1.33 -2.85 -8.52
C SER A 182 2.48 -2.71 -9.53
N LYS A 183 2.29 -1.82 -10.50
CA LYS A 183 3.23 -1.57 -11.60
C LYS A 183 3.58 -0.09 -11.71
N ALA A 184 4.84 0.21 -11.99
CA ALA A 184 5.27 1.57 -12.26
C ALA A 184 4.73 2.09 -13.60
N SER A 185 4.69 3.40 -13.76
CA SER A 185 4.35 4.05 -15.03
C SER A 185 5.34 3.67 -16.14
N PHE A 186 4.93 3.85 -17.41
CA PHE A 186 5.80 3.62 -18.56
C PHE A 186 7.20 4.24 -18.39
N ASP A 187 8.20 3.50 -18.85
CA ASP A 187 9.62 3.87 -18.83
C ASP A 187 10.20 4.13 -17.43
N GLN A 188 9.48 3.79 -16.35
CA GLN A 188 9.93 3.98 -14.97
C GLN A 188 10.32 2.65 -14.30
N PRO A 189 11.37 2.64 -13.48
CA PRO A 189 11.66 1.51 -12.62
C PRO A 189 10.59 1.35 -11.52
N GLY A 190 10.38 0.12 -11.09
CA GLY A 190 9.58 -0.20 -9.92
C GLY A 190 10.23 0.30 -8.63
N LYS A 191 9.41 0.76 -7.69
CA LYS A 191 9.84 1.13 -6.33
C LYS A 191 10.14 -0.11 -5.47
N GLY A 192 11.14 0.01 -4.61
CA GLY A 192 11.44 -1.02 -3.60
C GLY A 192 10.41 -1.05 -2.47
N GLY A 193 10.31 -2.19 -1.78
CA GLY A 193 9.30 -2.41 -0.72
C GLY A 193 9.49 -1.60 0.58
N GLY A 194 10.53 -0.77 0.68
CA GLY A 194 10.79 0.06 1.86
C GLY A 194 11.26 -0.74 3.08
N GLN A 195 11.32 -0.10 4.25
CA GLN A 195 11.65 -0.73 5.53
C GLN A 195 10.40 -0.98 6.36
N LEU A 196 10.18 -2.23 6.80
CA LEU A 196 9.13 -2.60 7.73
C LEU A 196 9.75 -3.08 9.05
N LEU A 197 9.59 -2.29 10.11
CA LEU A 197 10.01 -2.63 11.47
C LEU A 197 8.78 -2.84 12.33
N ILE A 198 8.62 -4.05 12.88
CA ILE A 198 7.51 -4.39 13.77
C ILE A 198 8.09 -4.85 15.10
N LYS A 199 7.66 -4.20 16.20
CA LYS A 199 8.03 -4.54 17.57
C LYS A 199 6.78 -4.79 18.38
N ALA A 200 6.70 -5.94 19.03
CA ALA A 200 5.59 -6.29 19.91
C ALA A 200 6.06 -7.02 21.17
N ARG A 201 5.34 -6.84 22.28
CA ARG A 201 5.54 -7.67 23.47
C ARG A 201 4.89 -9.03 23.27
N VAL A 202 3.66 -9.07 22.76
CA VAL A 202 2.89 -10.30 22.54
C VAL A 202 2.42 -10.38 21.09
N GLY A 203 2.49 -11.55 20.46
CA GLY A 203 1.88 -11.84 19.17
C GLY A 203 1.05 -13.12 19.25
N VAL A 204 -0.17 -13.10 18.70
CA VAL A 204 -1.07 -14.26 18.65
C VAL A 204 -1.78 -14.37 17.29
N GLY A 205 -2.07 -15.60 16.87
CA GLY A 205 -2.86 -15.91 15.68
C GLY A 205 -2.02 -16.28 14.46
N SER A 206 -2.42 -15.85 13.26
CA SER A 206 -1.79 -16.20 11.98
C SER A 206 -1.48 -14.92 11.19
N LEU A 207 -0.21 -14.67 10.89
CA LEU A 207 0.28 -13.48 10.21
C LEU A 207 1.11 -13.85 8.98
N THR A 208 0.73 -13.33 7.82
CA THR A 208 1.51 -13.39 6.59
C THR A 208 2.05 -12.02 6.24
N ILE A 209 3.35 -11.94 5.94
CA ILE A 209 4.02 -10.72 5.49
C ILE A 209 4.57 -10.95 4.08
N HIS A 210 4.07 -10.18 3.10
CA HIS A 210 4.56 -10.15 1.73
C HIS A 210 5.44 -8.91 1.50
N MET A 211 6.75 -9.12 1.51
CA MET A 211 7.75 -8.10 1.16
C MET A 211 7.89 -8.05 -0.37
N ARG A 212 6.93 -7.39 -1.02
CA ARG A 212 6.85 -7.26 -2.48
C ARG A 212 7.61 -6.02 -2.99
N GLY A 213 8.35 -6.16 -4.09
CA GLY A 213 8.81 -5.01 -4.88
C GLY A 213 7.80 -4.63 -5.95
N GLN A 214 7.65 -3.34 -6.27
CA GLN A 214 6.77 -2.90 -7.34
C GLN A 214 7.27 -3.41 -8.69
N GLN A 215 6.37 -3.80 -9.60
CA GLN A 215 6.76 -4.18 -10.96
C GLN A 215 7.29 -2.96 -11.73
N GLY A 216 8.26 -3.20 -12.62
CA GLY A 216 8.77 -2.19 -13.53
C GLY A 216 7.73 -1.78 -14.57
N GLY A 217 7.79 -0.52 -15.01
CA GLY A 217 6.94 -0.03 -16.08
C GLY A 217 7.31 -0.61 -17.44
N ASP A 218 6.34 -0.72 -18.33
CA ASP A 218 6.62 -1.12 -19.71
C ASP A 218 7.40 -0.03 -20.45
N GLY A 219 8.21 -0.44 -21.42
CA GLY A 219 8.86 0.50 -22.33
C GLY A 219 7.84 1.09 -23.31
N SER A 220 7.93 2.39 -23.58
CA SER A 220 7.16 3.04 -24.63
C SER A 220 7.59 2.58 -26.02
N ARG A 221 6.61 2.49 -26.93
CA ARG A 221 6.88 2.18 -28.33
C ARG A 221 7.68 3.31 -28.99
N GLY A 222 8.58 2.96 -29.90
CA GLY A 222 9.30 3.94 -30.71
C GLY A 222 8.36 4.88 -31.49
N LEU A 223 8.74 6.14 -31.59
CA LEU A 223 8.06 7.18 -32.37
C LEU A 223 7.97 6.86 -33.86
N GLU A 224 6.87 7.29 -34.47
CA GLU A 224 6.69 7.28 -35.91
C GLU A 224 7.51 8.41 -36.57
N LEU A 225 8.18 8.07 -37.68
CA LEU A 225 8.98 9.02 -38.45
C LEU A 225 8.16 9.62 -39.60
N PRO A 226 8.34 10.92 -39.92
CA PRO A 226 7.69 11.52 -41.07
C PRO A 226 8.17 10.86 -42.36
N ARG A 227 7.35 10.84 -43.42
CA ARG A 227 7.72 10.27 -44.72
C ARG A 227 9.08 10.80 -45.24
N ALA A 228 9.85 9.94 -45.89
CA ALA A 228 11.12 10.32 -46.51
C ALA A 228 10.93 11.33 -47.66
N SER A 229 12.04 11.94 -48.10
CA SER A 229 12.01 12.99 -49.11
C SER A 229 11.42 12.52 -50.44
N THR A 230 10.55 13.36 -51.00
CA THR A 230 9.97 13.14 -52.33
C THR A 230 11.03 13.38 -53.40
N GLY A 231 11.06 12.55 -54.44
CA GLY A 231 11.97 12.70 -55.57
C GLY A 231 11.67 13.97 -56.37
N ALA A 232 12.70 14.55 -56.99
CA ALA A 232 12.52 15.70 -57.87
C ALA A 232 11.70 15.34 -59.12
N ASP A 233 10.78 16.22 -59.50
CA ASP A 233 10.00 16.11 -60.73
C ASP A 233 10.89 16.06 -61.98
N ALA A 234 10.42 15.40 -63.02
CA ALA A 234 11.07 15.38 -64.32
C ALA A 234 11.12 16.80 -64.91
N VAL A 235 12.25 17.16 -65.48
CA VAL A 235 12.40 18.41 -66.22
C VAL A 235 11.86 18.21 -67.64
N LYS A 236 11.23 19.24 -68.20
CA LYS A 236 10.71 19.20 -69.57
C LYS A 236 11.86 19.01 -70.57
N GLY A 237 11.69 18.06 -71.49
CA GLY A 237 12.61 17.82 -72.60
C GLY A 237 12.61 18.90 -73.67
N GLY A 238 13.35 18.62 -74.74
CA GLY A 238 13.45 19.50 -75.90
C GLY A 238 12.18 19.54 -76.76
N GLU A 239 12.34 20.05 -77.98
CA GLU A 239 11.28 20.33 -78.95
C GLU A 239 10.23 19.21 -79.08
N TYR A 240 8.95 19.60 -79.09
CA TYR A 240 7.88 18.78 -79.61
C TYR A 240 7.64 19.17 -81.07
N ALA A 241 7.35 18.18 -81.91
CA ALA A 241 6.94 18.43 -83.28
C ALA A 241 5.49 18.02 -83.47
N CYS A 242 4.71 18.94 -84.03
CA CYS A 242 3.35 18.66 -84.46
C CYS A 242 3.39 18.48 -85.97
N SER A 243 3.05 17.27 -86.43
CA SER A 243 2.81 17.07 -87.86
C SER A 243 1.49 17.74 -88.23
N ALA A 244 1.49 18.54 -89.29
CA ALA A 244 0.27 19.04 -89.92
C ALA A 244 -0.38 17.89 -90.70
N ALA A 245 -0.91 16.90 -89.98
CA ALA A 245 -1.72 15.85 -90.60
C ALA A 245 -3.03 16.49 -91.07
N THR A 246 -3.28 16.35 -92.37
CA THR A 246 -4.48 16.79 -93.08
C THR A 246 -5.75 16.38 -92.32
N ALA A 247 -6.51 17.38 -91.89
CA ALA A 247 -7.88 17.30 -91.40
C ALA A 247 -8.17 16.28 -90.26
N SER A 248 -7.81 16.64 -89.02
CA SER A 248 -8.79 16.81 -87.92
C SER A 248 -8.17 16.97 -86.52
N THR A 249 -6.91 16.61 -86.27
CA THR A 249 -6.15 17.05 -85.07
C THR A 249 -4.63 16.91 -85.30
N PRO A 250 -3.80 17.92 -85.02
CA PRO A 250 -2.35 17.80 -85.17
C PRO A 250 -1.80 16.74 -84.21
N MET A 251 -1.10 15.74 -84.76
CA MET A 251 -0.42 14.74 -83.94
C MET A 251 0.93 15.31 -83.50
N CYS A 252 0.97 15.79 -82.26
CA CYS A 252 2.20 16.24 -81.61
C CYS A 252 2.89 15.05 -80.92
N TYR A 253 4.18 14.90 -81.17
CA TYR A 253 5.04 13.96 -80.48
C TYR A 253 6.30 14.66 -79.99
N CYS A 254 6.88 14.15 -78.91
CA CYS A 254 8.14 14.63 -78.38
C CYS A 254 9.29 14.10 -79.24
N LYS A 255 10.12 15.00 -79.79
CA LYS A 255 11.35 14.57 -80.50
C LYS A 255 12.39 14.06 -79.50
N SER A 256 12.42 14.63 -78.30
CA SER A 256 13.20 14.14 -77.18
C SER A 256 12.43 14.33 -75.88
N PHE A 257 12.54 13.36 -74.98
CA PHE A 257 12.03 13.49 -73.62
C PHE A 257 13.12 14.07 -72.72
N GLY A 258 12.70 14.82 -71.71
CA GLY A 258 13.57 15.23 -70.62
C GLY A 258 13.96 14.02 -69.76
N PRO A 259 14.88 14.21 -68.81
CA PRO A 259 15.23 13.14 -67.88
C PRO A 259 13.98 12.68 -67.10
N ASN A 260 13.96 11.40 -66.72
CA ASN A 260 12.95 10.87 -65.82
C ASN A 260 12.97 11.62 -64.48
N ALA A 261 11.82 11.64 -63.81
CA ALA A 261 11.77 12.14 -62.45
C ALA A 261 12.61 11.23 -61.54
N GLN A 262 13.13 11.80 -60.47
CA GLN A 262 13.87 11.03 -59.49
C GLN A 262 12.90 10.19 -58.66
N SER A 263 13.29 8.96 -58.34
CA SER A 263 12.58 8.16 -57.34
C SER A 263 12.58 8.84 -55.98
N GLY A 264 11.54 8.58 -55.19
CA GLY A 264 11.51 9.01 -53.80
C GLY A 264 12.57 8.28 -52.98
N ALA A 265 13.07 8.95 -51.93
CA ALA A 265 14.02 8.31 -51.04
C ALA A 265 13.39 7.10 -50.33
N ALA A 266 14.15 6.03 -50.15
CA ALA A 266 13.71 4.94 -49.29
C ALA A 266 13.52 5.43 -47.85
N GLY A 267 12.57 4.83 -47.14
CA GLY A 267 12.36 5.11 -45.74
C GLY A 267 13.51 4.59 -44.88
N GLY A 268 13.87 5.36 -43.85
CA GLY A 268 14.75 4.92 -42.78
C GLY A 268 14.12 3.91 -41.83
N VAL A 269 14.98 3.21 -41.08
CA VAL A 269 14.59 2.33 -39.97
C VAL A 269 13.74 3.11 -38.97
N GLY A 270 12.69 2.48 -38.43
CA GLY A 270 11.89 3.05 -37.34
C GLY A 270 12.74 3.33 -36.09
N THR A 271 12.22 4.16 -35.20
CA THR A 271 12.93 4.50 -33.96
C THR A 271 12.96 3.32 -32.99
N HIS A 272 13.96 3.28 -32.11
CA HIS A 272 14.06 2.24 -31.08
C HIS A 272 12.91 2.35 -30.07
N GLY A 273 12.38 1.22 -29.60
CA GLY A 273 11.51 1.20 -28.43
C GLY A 273 12.26 1.53 -27.15
N SER A 274 11.59 2.11 -26.17
CA SER A 274 12.21 2.41 -24.88
C SER A 274 12.48 1.12 -24.09
N PRO A 275 13.53 1.12 -23.24
CA PRO A 275 13.81 -0.04 -22.40
C PRO A 275 12.69 -0.27 -21.37
N ALA A 276 12.55 -1.52 -20.93
CA ALA A 276 11.67 -1.84 -19.81
C ALA A 276 12.19 -1.21 -18.50
N GLY A 277 11.27 -0.84 -17.62
CA GLY A 277 11.58 -0.54 -16.24
C GLY A 277 12.09 -1.78 -15.50
N ARG A 278 13.12 -1.60 -14.66
CA ARG A 278 13.57 -2.64 -13.71
C ARG A 278 12.48 -2.90 -12.68
N GLY A 279 12.34 -4.15 -12.23
CA GLY A 279 11.53 -4.44 -11.05
C GLY A 279 12.13 -3.86 -9.77
N GLY A 280 11.26 -3.45 -8.83
CA GLY A 280 11.67 -2.95 -7.52
C GLY A 280 12.16 -4.06 -6.60
N ALA A 281 13.10 -3.76 -5.71
CA ALA A 281 13.57 -4.71 -4.71
C ALA A 281 12.47 -5.06 -3.69
N THR A 282 12.58 -6.22 -3.04
CA THR A 282 11.74 -6.52 -1.87
C THR A 282 12.01 -5.50 -0.76
N GLY A 283 11.12 -5.38 0.21
CA GLY A 283 11.41 -4.52 1.37
C GLY A 283 12.32 -5.23 2.39
N TYR A 284 12.94 -4.44 3.26
CA TYR A 284 13.67 -4.92 4.43
C TYR A 284 12.69 -5.16 5.58
N LEU A 285 12.66 -6.37 6.13
CA LEU A 285 11.82 -6.70 7.29
C LEU A 285 12.67 -6.88 8.54
N ARG A 286 12.24 -6.27 9.65
CA ARG A 286 12.70 -6.61 11.00
C ARG A 286 11.50 -6.78 11.92
N LEU A 287 11.28 -8.01 12.37
CA LEU A 287 10.21 -8.36 13.31
C LEU A 287 10.82 -8.75 14.65
N GLU A 288 10.41 -8.09 15.73
CA GLU A 288 10.83 -8.38 17.09
C GLU A 288 9.60 -8.61 17.97
N ILE A 289 9.42 -9.85 18.43
CA ILE A 289 8.34 -10.24 19.33
C ILE A 289 8.94 -10.88 20.58
N VAL A 290 8.53 -10.41 21.76
CA VAL A 290 9.00 -11.01 23.01
C VAL A 290 8.31 -12.37 23.22
N ASP A 291 6.98 -12.40 23.25
CA ASP A 291 6.16 -13.60 23.40
C ASP A 291 5.31 -13.83 22.16
N GLY A 292 5.57 -14.92 21.45
CA GLY A 292 4.96 -15.23 20.16
C GLY A 292 4.61 -16.70 20.00
N GLN A 293 4.53 -17.46 21.11
CA GLN A 293 4.31 -18.92 21.07
C GLN A 293 3.00 -19.32 20.37
N GLU A 294 2.03 -18.42 20.33
CA GLU A 294 0.73 -18.62 19.66
C GLU A 294 0.64 -17.91 18.30
N LEU A 295 1.76 -17.42 17.75
CA LEU A 295 1.81 -16.72 16.47
C LEU A 295 2.37 -17.61 15.36
N GLY A 296 1.51 -18.06 14.45
CA GLY A 296 1.92 -18.56 13.15
C GLY A 296 2.40 -17.41 12.27
N LEU A 297 3.66 -17.46 11.83
CA LEU A 297 4.27 -16.41 10.99
C LEU A 297 4.78 -16.97 9.66
N ILE A 298 4.34 -16.37 8.55
CA ILE A 298 4.84 -16.62 7.21
C ILE A 298 5.40 -15.34 6.62
N VAL A 299 6.66 -15.37 6.18
CA VAL A 299 7.29 -14.25 5.47
C VAL A 299 7.60 -14.68 4.04
N LYS A 300 7.18 -13.89 3.05
CA LYS A 300 7.51 -14.09 1.64
C LYS A 300 8.20 -12.86 1.07
N LYS A 301 9.34 -13.09 0.42
CA LYS A 301 10.07 -12.09 -0.35
C LYS A 301 9.70 -12.27 -1.82
N LEU A 302 9.18 -11.22 -2.45
CA LEU A 302 8.66 -11.26 -3.83
C LEU A 302 9.20 -10.07 -4.61
N PRO A 303 10.40 -10.17 -5.23
CA PRO A 303 10.97 -9.05 -5.96
C PRO A 303 10.06 -8.66 -7.13
N GLY A 304 10.05 -7.38 -7.46
CA GLY A 304 9.30 -6.88 -8.60
C GLY A 304 9.82 -7.47 -9.89
N LEU A 305 8.91 -7.83 -10.80
CA LEU A 305 9.28 -8.25 -12.16
C LEU A 305 9.58 -7.01 -13.02
N PRO A 306 10.47 -7.12 -14.02
CA PRO A 306 10.67 -6.04 -14.98
C PRO A 306 9.42 -5.85 -15.85
N GLY A 307 9.27 -4.66 -16.42
CA GLY A 307 8.26 -4.41 -17.44
C GLY A 307 8.57 -5.13 -18.77
N ALA A 308 7.63 -5.06 -19.71
CA ALA A 308 7.88 -5.47 -21.09
C ALA A 308 8.70 -4.40 -21.81
N PRO A 309 9.69 -4.77 -22.65
CA PRO A 309 10.40 -3.80 -23.47
C PRO A 309 9.47 -3.15 -24.49
N GLY A 310 9.72 -1.88 -24.81
CA GLY A 310 8.94 -1.15 -25.80
C GLY A 310 9.10 -1.72 -27.20
N GLU A 311 8.00 -1.78 -27.95
CA GLU A 311 8.07 -2.16 -29.36
C GLU A 311 8.88 -1.13 -30.17
N GLY A 312 9.54 -1.59 -31.24
CA GLY A 312 10.13 -0.67 -32.21
C GLY A 312 9.08 0.23 -32.86
N GLY A 313 9.48 1.46 -33.18
CA GLY A 313 8.67 2.37 -33.97
C GLY A 313 8.45 1.81 -35.38
N PRO A 314 7.32 2.15 -36.04
CA PRO A 314 7.14 1.76 -37.43
C PRO A 314 8.27 2.30 -38.30
N GLY A 315 8.64 1.56 -39.35
CA GLY A 315 9.60 2.04 -40.32
C GLY A 315 9.11 3.30 -41.04
N GLN A 316 10.03 4.21 -41.36
CA GLN A 316 9.68 5.44 -42.07
C GLN A 316 9.04 5.11 -43.41
N LEU A 317 7.95 5.77 -43.77
CA LEU A 317 7.37 5.61 -45.11
C LEU A 317 8.34 6.16 -46.16
N GLY A 318 8.53 5.45 -47.27
CA GLY A 318 9.35 5.96 -48.37
C GLY A 318 8.76 7.19 -49.04
N GLY A 319 9.61 8.05 -49.60
CA GLY A 319 9.21 9.27 -50.27
C GLY A 319 8.42 8.99 -51.54
N PHE A 320 7.55 9.92 -51.92
CA PHE A 320 6.89 9.81 -53.22
C PHE A 320 7.91 9.96 -54.34
N GLY A 321 7.70 9.29 -55.46
CA GLY A 321 8.48 9.59 -56.68
C GLY A 321 8.15 10.97 -57.21
N GLY A 322 9.12 11.61 -57.85
CA GLY A 322 8.86 12.87 -58.56
C GLY A 322 7.89 12.66 -59.72
N LYS A 323 7.15 13.70 -60.08
CA LYS A 323 6.18 13.66 -61.18
C LYS A 323 6.88 13.79 -62.53
N GLY A 324 6.61 12.83 -63.40
CA GLY A 324 7.02 12.74 -64.79
C GLY A 324 6.01 13.36 -65.75
N ARG A 325 5.80 12.72 -66.90
CA ARG A 325 4.87 13.14 -67.95
C ARG A 325 3.45 13.36 -67.40
N GLY A 326 2.94 14.58 -67.54
CA GLY A 326 1.51 14.83 -67.38
C GLY A 326 0.70 14.09 -68.45
N ARG A 327 -0.64 14.06 -68.31
CA ARG A 327 -1.54 13.48 -69.32
C ARG A 327 -1.54 14.24 -70.68
N SER A 328 -0.80 15.35 -70.78
CA SER A 328 -0.73 16.17 -71.99
C SER A 328 0.33 15.65 -72.96
N ARG A 329 -0.05 15.49 -74.23
CA ARG A 329 0.85 15.06 -75.32
C ARG A 329 1.97 16.06 -75.64
N SER A 330 1.91 17.29 -75.10
CA SER A 330 2.93 18.33 -75.26
C SER A 330 3.93 18.41 -74.08
N ASP A 331 3.72 17.62 -73.02
CA ASP A 331 4.58 17.59 -71.85
C ASP A 331 5.67 16.53 -72.02
N CYS A 332 6.74 16.90 -72.71
CA CYS A 332 7.88 16.04 -73.03
C CYS A 332 8.81 15.76 -71.83
N ARG A 333 8.25 15.60 -70.63
CA ARG A 333 8.97 15.14 -69.43
C ARG A 333 9.21 13.63 -69.50
N GLY A 334 10.22 13.15 -68.78
CA GLY A 334 10.45 11.71 -68.62
C GLY A 334 9.35 11.02 -67.79
N ALA A 335 9.52 9.73 -67.50
CA ALA A 335 8.58 8.96 -66.67
C ALA A 335 8.55 9.44 -65.21
N ASP A 336 7.48 9.06 -64.48
CA ASP A 336 7.39 9.27 -63.03
C ASP A 336 8.52 8.52 -62.30
N GLY A 337 8.95 9.08 -61.18
CA GLY A 337 9.83 8.38 -60.25
C GLY A 337 9.06 7.31 -59.49
N GLU A 338 9.75 6.26 -59.05
CA GLU A 338 9.15 5.25 -58.20
C GLU A 338 8.98 5.80 -56.77
N THR A 339 7.95 5.35 -56.06
CA THR A 339 7.82 5.62 -54.62
C THR A 339 8.88 4.82 -53.89
N GLY A 340 9.62 5.46 -52.98
CA GLY A 340 10.62 4.79 -52.16
C GLY A 340 10.00 3.68 -51.33
N GLN A 341 10.75 2.60 -51.11
CA GLN A 341 10.29 1.51 -50.25
C GLN A 341 10.16 1.98 -48.79
N PRO A 342 9.17 1.50 -48.02
CA PRO A 342 9.12 1.73 -46.58
C PRO A 342 10.37 1.17 -45.90
N GLY A 343 10.81 1.85 -44.84
CA GLY A 343 11.87 1.36 -43.98
C GLY A 343 11.41 0.18 -43.11
N PRO A 344 12.35 -0.58 -42.52
CA PRO A 344 12.03 -1.62 -41.56
C PRO A 344 11.57 -1.04 -40.22
N ILE A 345 10.84 -1.84 -39.43
CA ILE A 345 10.47 -1.50 -38.04
C ILE A 345 11.74 -1.30 -37.21
N GLY A 346 11.69 -0.37 -36.26
CA GLY A 346 12.78 -0.12 -35.33
C GLY A 346 13.10 -1.32 -34.43
N PRO A 347 14.29 -1.36 -33.84
CA PRO A 347 14.62 -2.38 -32.86
C PRO A 347 13.73 -2.26 -31.61
N VAL A 348 13.32 -3.41 -31.06
CA VAL A 348 12.63 -3.48 -29.75
C VAL A 348 13.55 -2.98 -28.64
N GLY A 349 12.97 -2.37 -27.61
CA GLY A 349 13.69 -1.90 -26.44
C GLY A 349 14.40 -3.03 -25.68
N GLN A 350 15.31 -2.64 -24.79
CA GLN A 350 16.04 -3.62 -23.97
C GLN A 350 15.17 -4.12 -22.81
N ALA A 351 15.17 -5.44 -22.58
CA ALA A 351 14.60 -6.02 -21.36
C ALA A 351 15.39 -5.59 -20.12
N SER A 352 14.71 -5.50 -18.98
CA SER A 352 15.33 -5.13 -17.70
C SER A 352 15.38 -6.31 -16.74
N SER A 353 16.01 -6.11 -15.57
CA SER A 353 16.17 -7.16 -14.58
C SER A 353 15.04 -7.16 -13.54
N VAL A 354 14.88 -8.32 -12.90
CA VAL A 354 14.10 -8.46 -11.66
C VAL A 354 14.72 -7.59 -10.56
N GLY A 355 13.91 -7.20 -9.59
CA GLY A 355 14.37 -6.52 -8.37
C GLY A 355 15.23 -7.42 -7.49
N ASP A 356 15.99 -6.80 -6.59
CA ASP A 356 16.81 -7.54 -5.63
C ASP A 356 15.97 -8.09 -4.48
N GLU A 357 16.42 -9.18 -3.87
CA GLU A 357 15.86 -9.69 -2.61
C GLU A 357 16.62 -9.10 -1.42
N GLU A 358 15.96 -8.24 -0.67
CA GLU A 358 16.43 -7.67 0.59
C GLU A 358 16.30 -8.66 1.77
N GLN A 359 16.95 -8.33 2.87
CA GLN A 359 16.97 -9.17 4.07
C GLN A 359 15.64 -9.11 4.84
N ALA A 360 15.23 -10.26 5.39
CA ALA A 360 14.13 -10.34 6.35
C ALA A 360 14.59 -11.01 7.65
N CYS A 361 14.66 -10.24 8.74
CA CYS A 361 15.05 -10.73 10.05
C CYS A 361 13.85 -10.90 10.99
N VAL A 362 13.74 -12.07 11.60
CA VAL A 362 12.67 -12.46 12.53
C VAL A 362 13.29 -12.86 13.87
N TYR A 363 12.86 -12.19 14.92
CA TYR A 363 13.24 -12.47 16.30
C TYR A 363 11.98 -12.71 17.15
N ILE A 364 11.79 -13.94 17.63
CA ILE A 364 10.73 -14.31 18.58
C ILE A 364 11.39 -14.92 19.83
N ALA A 365 11.47 -14.13 20.91
CA ALA A 365 12.29 -14.47 22.08
C ALA A 365 11.79 -15.73 22.80
N SER A 366 10.47 -15.84 23.00
CA SER A 366 9.80 -17.00 23.62
C SER A 366 10.01 -18.34 22.90
N GLU A 367 10.39 -18.32 21.63
CA GLU A 367 10.70 -19.50 20.83
C GLU A 367 12.22 -19.68 20.62
N ALA A 368 13.04 -18.77 21.15
CA ALA A 368 14.46 -18.64 20.81
C ALA A 368 14.71 -18.57 19.29
N ARG A 369 13.75 -18.09 18.50
CA ARG A 369 13.86 -17.92 17.05
C ARG A 369 14.59 -16.62 16.75
N ASN A 370 15.70 -16.70 16.04
CA ASN A 370 16.47 -15.56 15.58
C ASN A 370 17.09 -15.90 14.23
N GLU A 371 16.40 -15.56 13.14
CA GLU A 371 16.81 -15.89 11.78
C GLU A 371 16.75 -14.66 10.89
N CYS A 372 17.65 -14.58 9.91
CA CYS A 372 17.59 -13.63 8.83
C CYS A 372 17.65 -14.39 7.51
N LEU A 373 16.62 -14.20 6.69
CA LEU A 373 16.40 -14.88 5.41
C LEU A 373 16.83 -14.04 4.21
#